data_AF-A0A117SV59-F1
#
_entry.id   AF-A0A117SV59-F1
#
_cell.length_a   1.000
_cell.length_b   1.000
_cell.length_c   1.000
_cell.angle_alpha   90.00
_cell.angle_beta   90.00
_cell.angle_gamma   90.00
#
_symmetry.space_group_name_H-M   'P 1'
#
loop_
_entity.id
_entity.type
_entity.pdbx_description
1 polymer ?
#
loop_
_entity_poly.entity_id
_entity_poly.type
_entity_poly.pdbx_seq_one_letter_code
_entity_poly.pdbx_strand_id
1 'polypeptide(L)' 'MNASSCIRETVKLRRMGVTLSTIAVGDNSDIDLLMRISKIGNGLFIKINDISNLDKALIMDKLGL' A
#
# COMPACT_ATOMS: atom_id res chain seq x y z
N MET A 1 -0.64 9.58 -14.03
CA MET A 1 0.18 8.36 -13.94
C MET A 1 -0.70 7.16 -14.27
N ASN A 2 -0.26 6.23 -15.11
CA ASN A 2 -1.06 5.07 -15.49
C ASN A 2 -0.89 3.93 -14.45
N ALA A 3 -2.00 3.40 -13.92
CA ALA A 3 -2.04 2.27 -12.99
C ALA A 3 -1.17 1.09 -13.46
N SER A 4 -1.14 0.81 -14.77
CA SER A 4 -0.33 -0.26 -15.36
C SER A 4 1.18 -0.08 -15.15
N SER A 5 1.66 1.18 -15.14
CA SER A 5 3.08 1.44 -14.87
C SER A 5 3.40 1.23 -13.39
N CYS A 6 2.49 1.60 -12.49
CA CYS A 6 2.67 1.39 -11.05
C CYS A 6 2.74 -0.10 -10.69
N ILE A 7 1.85 -0.92 -11.27
CA ILE A 7 1.87 -2.37 -11.11
C ILE A 7 3.19 -2.98 -11.62
N ARG A 8 3.67 -2.54 -12.79
CA ARG A 8 4.95 -3.05 -13.34
C ARG A 8 6.13 -2.75 -12.42
N GLU A 9 6.23 -1.54 -11.89
CA GLU A 9 7.31 -1.20 -10.96
C GLU A 9 7.17 -1.94 -9.63
N THR A 10 5.95 -2.14 -9.13
CA THR A 10 5.67 -2.97 -7.93
C THR A 10 6.21 -4.39 -8.11
N VAL A 11 5.97 -5.03 -9.26
CA VAL A 11 6.49 -6.38 -9.56
C VAL A 11 8.02 -6.40 -9.58
N LYS A 12 8.66 -5.38 -10.18
CA LYS A 12 10.13 -5.29 -10.20
C LYS A 12 10.70 -5.16 -8.80
N LEU A 13 10.17 -4.24 -7.99
CA LEU A 13 10.60 -4.05 -6.59
C LEU A 13 10.42 -5.33 -5.77
N ARG A 14 9.30 -6.04 -5.94
CA ARG A 14 9.08 -7.33 -5.28
C ARG A 14 10.15 -8.36 -5.67
N ARG A 15 10.52 -8.44 -6.95
CA ARG A 15 11.58 -9.33 -7.43
C ARG A 15 12.97 -8.98 -6.86
N MET A 16 13.16 -7.74 -6.43
CA MET A 16 14.37 -7.28 -5.72
C MET A 16 14.33 -7.57 -4.21
N GLY A 17 13.28 -8.25 -3.72
CA GLY A 17 13.13 -8.58 -2.30
C GLY A 17 12.48 -7.46 -1.47
N VAL A 18 11.98 -6.40 -2.11
CA VAL A 18 11.30 -5.31 -1.40
C VAL A 18 9.88 -5.71 -1.04
N THR A 19 9.48 -5.44 0.20
CA THR A 19 8.08 -5.50 0.64
C THR A 19 7.44 -4.14 0.44
N LEU A 20 6.23 -4.11 -0.16
CA LEU A 20 5.48 -2.88 -0.36
C LEU A 20 4.12 -2.98 0.33
N SER A 21 3.92 -2.13 1.33
CA SER A 21 2.63 -1.85 1.94
C SER A 21 2.05 -0.55 1.39
N THR A 22 0.73 -0.37 1.48
CA THR A 22 0.06 0.86 1.06
C THR A 22 -0.91 1.33 2.13
N ILE A 23 -1.00 2.66 2.28
CA ILE A 23 -1.93 3.33 3.19
C ILE A 23 -2.80 4.25 2.35
N ALA A 24 -4.09 3.95 2.27
CA ALA A 24 -5.08 4.81 1.64
C ALA A 24 -5.61 5.82 2.66
N VAL A 25 -5.59 7.11 2.34
CA VAL A 25 -6.02 8.20 3.24
C VAL A 25 -7.21 8.94 2.64
N GLY A 26 -8.34 8.97 3.36
CA GLY A 26 -9.55 9.69 2.96
C GLY A 26 -10.31 9.05 1.79
N ASP A 27 -11.56 9.42 1.57
CA ASP A 27 -12.51 8.57 0.82
C ASP A 27 -12.26 8.47 -0.69
N ASN A 28 -11.58 9.45 -1.29
CA ASN A 28 -11.36 9.50 -2.74
C ASN A 28 -10.08 8.76 -3.21
N SER A 29 -9.67 7.72 -2.48
CA SER A 29 -8.50 6.90 -2.81
C SER A 29 -8.87 5.78 -3.78
N ASP A 30 -7.97 5.44 -4.71
CA ASP A 30 -8.11 4.26 -5.58
C ASP A 30 -7.77 2.98 -4.79
N ILE A 31 -8.77 2.46 -4.08
CA ILE A 31 -8.64 1.30 -3.18
C ILE A 31 -8.19 0.05 -3.94
N ASP A 32 -8.73 -0.19 -5.13
CA ASP A 32 -8.45 -1.38 -5.92
C ASP A 32 -6.99 -1.41 -6.37
N LEU A 33 -6.45 -0.27 -6.82
CA LEU A 33 -5.05 -0.17 -7.19
C LEU A 33 -4.14 -0.39 -5.98
N LEU A 34 -4.40 0.27 -4.85
CA LEU A 34 -3.57 0.20 -3.65
C LEU A 34 -3.56 -1.21 -3.05
N MET A 35 -4.73 -1.84 -2.94
CA MET A 35 -4.84 -3.22 -2.47
C MET A 35 -4.08 -4.19 -3.39
N ARG A 36 -4.15 -3.97 -4.72
CA ARG A 36 -3.41 -4.78 -5.69
C ARG A 36 -1.90 -4.59 -5.56
N ILE A 37 -1.43 -3.37 -5.31
CA ILE A 37 -0.01 -3.07 -5.06
C ILE A 37 0.48 -3.80 -3.81
N SER A 38 -0.23 -3.66 -2.68
CA SER A 38 0.15 -4.34 -1.43
C SER A 38 0.22 -5.86 -1.60
N LYS A 39 -0.77 -6.45 -2.31
CA LYS A 39 -0.79 -7.89 -2.58
C LYS A 39 0.40 -8.35 -3.42
N ILE A 40 0.76 -7.63 -4.48
CA ILE A 40 1.93 -7.94 -5.31
C ILE A 40 3.22 -7.74 -4.50
N GLY A 41 3.27 -6.66 -3.72
CA GLY A 41 4.37 -6.29 -2.85
C GLY A 41 4.55 -7.19 -1.63
N ASN A 42 3.60 -8.10 -1.36
CA ASN A 42 3.54 -8.92 -0.15
C ASN A 42 3.62 -8.07 1.15
N GLY A 43 3.01 -6.89 1.13
CA GLY A 43 2.85 -6.02 2.28
C GLY A 43 1.38 -5.85 2.65
N LEU A 44 1.13 -4.96 3.59
CA LEU A 44 -0.20 -4.68 4.13
C LEU A 44 -0.91 -3.61 3.32
N PHE A 45 -2.24 -3.69 3.28
CA PHE A 45 -3.09 -2.61 2.82
C PHE A 45 -3.84 -2.07 4.04
N ILE A 46 -3.69 -0.77 4.31
CA ILE A 46 -4.33 -0.10 5.43
C ILE A 46 -5.18 1.06 4.90
N LYS A 47 -6.43 1.14 5.37
CA LYS A 47 -7.31 2.27 5.07
C LYS A 47 -7.49 3.14 6.31
N ILE A 48 -7.23 4.42 6.16
CA ILE A 48 -7.57 5.44 7.16
C ILE A 48 -8.45 6.53 6.53
N ASN A 49 -9.39 7.05 7.32
CA ASN A 49 -10.29 8.11 6.86
C ASN A 49 -9.66 9.49 6.97
N ASP A 50 -8.75 9.67 7.94
CA ASP A 50 -8.11 10.95 8.25
C ASP A 50 -6.62 10.77 8.53
N ILE A 51 -5.82 11.74 8.13
CA ILE A 51 -4.35 11.73 8.27
C ILE A 51 -3.89 11.69 9.73
N SER A 52 -4.69 12.17 10.68
CA SER A 52 -4.42 12.07 12.12
C SER A 52 -4.28 10.62 12.61
N ASN A 53 -4.78 9.63 11.85
CA ASN A 53 -4.62 8.21 12.15
C ASN A 53 -3.38 7.57 11.50
N LEU A 54 -2.54 8.34 10.83
CA LEU A 54 -1.34 7.82 10.14
C LEU A 54 -0.39 7.10 11.10
N ASP A 55 -0.17 7.64 12.29
CA ASP A 55 0.73 7.03 13.28
C ASP A 55 0.28 5.61 13.65
N LYS A 56 -1.02 5.41 13.83
CA LYS A 56 -1.60 4.08 14.11
C LYS A 56 -1.40 3.13 12.94
N ALA A 57 -1.61 3.61 11.72
CA ALA A 57 -1.40 2.82 10.50
C ALA A 57 0.08 2.39 10.35
N LEU A 58 1.03 3.29 10.64
CA LEU A 58 2.46 2.98 10.59
C LEU A 58 2.87 1.94 11.66
N ILE A 59 2.24 1.97 12.84
CA ILE A 59 2.46 0.97 13.87
C ILE A 59 1.91 -0.40 13.43
N MET A 60 0.69 -0.45 12.87
CA MET A 60 0.10 -1.69 12.34
C MET A 60 1.00 -2.35 11.28
N ASP A 61 1.53 -1.55 10.36
CA ASP A 61 2.45 -2.03 9.32
C ASP A 61 3.71 -2.69 9.90
N LYS A 62 4.33 -2.06 10.90
CA LYS A 62 5.52 -2.61 11.58
C LYS A 62 5.24 -3.90 12.36
N LEU A 63 4.03 -4.04 12.90
CA LEU A 63 3.65 -5.20 13.71
C LEU A 63 3.13 -6.37 12.87
N GLY A 64 2.85 -6.16 11.57
CA GLY A 64 2.26 -7.20 10.72
C GLY A 64 0.83 -7.57 11.10
N LEU A 65 0.11 -6.63 11.74
CA LEU A 65 -1.24 -6.83 12.30
C LEU A 65 -2.34 -6.37 11.35
#